data_AF-A0A559UD06-F1
#
_entry.id   AF-A0A559UD06-F1
#
_cell.length_a   1.000
_cell.length_b   1.000
_cell.length_c   1.000
_cell.angle_alpha   90.00
_cell.angle_beta   90.00
_cell.angle_gamma   90.00
#
_symmetry.space_group_name_H-M   'P 1'
#
loop_
_entity.id
_entity.type
_entity.pdbx_description
1 polymer ?
#
loop_
_entity_poly.entity_id
_entity_poly.type
_entity_poly.pdbx_seq_one_letter_code
_entity_poly.pdbx_strand_id
1 'polypeptide(L)' 'MPRFVLSPPPAPAPASDDDRRCVDCGLSCTEQVTSIPLIGGGTRAVYACSVHAARRRRAP' A
#
# COMPACT_ATOMS: atom_id res chain seq x y z
N MET A 1 -14.98 -17.68 -43.05
CA MET A 1 -13.91 -17.87 -42.06
C MET A 1 -14.12 -16.83 -40.96
N PRO A 2 -14.58 -17.19 -39.75
CA PRO A 2 -14.79 -16.19 -38.71
C PRO A 2 -13.43 -15.73 -38.16
N ARG A 3 -13.15 -14.43 -38.25
CA ARG A 3 -11.99 -13.81 -37.62
C ARG A 3 -12.24 -13.80 -36.11
N PHE A 4 -11.52 -14.62 -35.37
CA PHE A 4 -11.41 -14.48 -33.92
C PHE A 4 -10.67 -13.18 -33.65
N VAL A 5 -11.40 -12.16 -33.22
CA VAL A 5 -10.82 -10.94 -32.68
C VAL A 5 -10.28 -11.33 -31.30
N LEU A 6 -8.98 -11.60 -31.20
CA LEU A 6 -8.33 -11.77 -29.91
C LEU A 6 -8.46 -10.44 -29.17
N SER A 7 -9.36 -10.37 -28.20
CA SER A 7 -9.38 -9.29 -27.22
C SER A 7 -7.99 -9.22 -26.59
N PRO A 8 -7.35 -8.04 -26.51
CA PRO A 8 -6.09 -7.92 -25.79
C PRO A 8 -6.31 -8.36 -24.34
N PRO A 9 -5.30 -9.01 -23.71
CA PRO A 9 -5.39 -9.34 -22.29
C PRO A 9 -5.69 -8.06 -21.50
N PRO A 10 -6.50 -8.13 -20.43
CA PRO A 10 -6.79 -6.97 -19.60
C PRO A 10 -5.46 -6.35 -19.18
N ALA A 11 -5.32 -5.04 -19.42
CA ALA A 11 -4.15 -4.30 -18.99
C ALA A 11 -3.91 -4.56 -17.49
N PRO A 12 -2.66 -4.72 -17.03
CA PRO A 12 -2.38 -4.82 -15.61
C PRO A 12 -3.02 -3.60 -14.96
N ALA A 13 -3.95 -3.86 -14.02
CA ALA A 13 -4.59 -2.80 -13.27
C ALA A 13 -3.48 -1.89 -12.72
N PRO A 14 -3.60 -0.55 -12.80
CA PRO A 14 -2.60 0.33 -12.24
C PRO A 14 -2.38 -0.13 -10.81
N ALA A 15 -1.13 -0.51 -10.51
CA ALA A 15 -0.71 -0.92 -9.18
C ALA A 15 -1.26 0.16 -8.24
N SER A 16 -2.32 -0.21 -7.51
CA SER A 16 -3.11 0.76 -6.79
C SER A 16 -2.17 1.48 -5.84
N ASP A 17 -2.21 2.82 -5.92
CA ASP A 17 -1.41 3.76 -5.14
C ASP A 17 -1.11 3.15 -3.77
N ASP A 18 0.17 2.86 -3.57
CA ASP A 18 0.86 2.50 -2.33
C ASP A 18 -0.07 2.63 -1.13
N ASP A 19 -0.32 1.51 -0.42
CA ASP A 19 -1.27 1.28 0.69
C ASP A 19 -1.13 2.32 1.83
N ARG A 20 -1.42 3.58 1.52
CA ARG A 20 -1.32 4.79 2.32
C ARG A 20 -2.56 4.88 3.18
N ARG A 21 -2.77 3.82 3.94
CA ARG A 21 -3.86 3.67 4.87
C ARG A 21 -3.30 3.40 6.24
N CYS A 22 -3.98 3.96 7.23
CA CYS A 22 -3.58 3.78 8.60
C CYS A 22 -3.73 2.32 8.94
N VAL A 23 -2.65 1.67 9.36
CA VAL A 23 -2.66 0.26 9.74
C VAL A 23 -3.67 -0.05 10.87
N ASP A 24 -3.98 0.94 11.71
CA ASP A 24 -4.86 0.79 12.87
C ASP A 24 -6.35 1.01 12.54
N CYS A 25 -6.69 1.97 11.66
CA CYS A 25 -8.09 2.33 11.38
C CYS A 25 -8.49 2.32 9.90
N GLY A 26 -7.58 2.01 8.99
CA GLY A 26 -7.83 1.92 7.55
C GLY A 26 -8.12 3.24 6.83
N LEU A 27 -8.15 4.37 7.56
CA LEU A 27 -8.30 5.70 6.96
C LEU A 27 -7.10 6.05 6.09
N SER A 28 -7.34 6.71 4.97
CA SER A 28 -6.31 7.25 4.08
C SER A 28 -5.38 8.19 4.86
N CYS A 29 -4.08 7.94 4.82
CA CYS A 29 -3.07 8.76 5.49
C CYS A 29 -1.73 8.69 4.77
N THR A 30 -0.97 9.77 4.82
CA THR A 30 0.35 9.86 4.16
C THR A 30 1.51 9.76 5.15
N GLU A 31 1.23 9.66 6.45
CA GLU A 31 2.26 9.68 7.47
C GLU A 31 2.82 8.27 7.71
N GLN A 32 4.04 8.06 7.23
CA GLN A 32 4.79 6.82 7.46
C GLN A 32 5.32 6.80 8.90
N VAL A 33 4.98 5.74 9.63
CA VAL A 33 5.42 5.54 11.02
C VAL A 33 6.61 4.60 11.12
N THR A 34 6.75 3.65 10.20
CA THR A 34 7.89 2.73 10.17
C THR A 34 8.07 2.10 8.79
N SER A 35 9.17 1.38 8.62
CA SER A 35 9.50 0.59 7.44
C SER A 35 9.87 -0.81 7.91
N ILE A 36 9.16 -1.83 7.44
CA ILE A 36 9.45 -3.22 7.79
C ILE A 36 10.28 -3.85 6.66
N PRO A 37 11.51 -4.33 6.93
CA PRO A 37 12.28 -5.07 5.93
C PRO A 37 11.60 -6.40 5.63
N LEU A 38 11.47 -6.72 4.34
CA LEU A 38 10.89 -7.97 3.85
C LEU A 38 12.00 -8.98 3.58
N ILE A 39 11.76 -10.24 3.94
CA ILE A 39 12.61 -11.39 3.62
C ILE A 39 12.54 -11.58 2.09
N GLY A 40 13.45 -10.95 1.34
CA GLY A 40 13.38 -10.84 -0.11
C GLY A 40 14.01 -9.58 -0.69
N GLY A 41 14.49 -8.65 0.16
CA GLY A 41 15.26 -7.49 -0.28
C GLY A 41 14.41 -6.24 -0.55
N GLY A 42 13.19 -6.17 -0.01
CA GLY A 42 12.32 -5.00 -0.08
C GLY A 42 12.05 -4.39 1.29
N THR A 43 11.44 -3.22 1.31
CA THR A 43 10.91 -2.59 2.53
C THR A 43 9.44 -2.27 2.33
N ARG A 44 8.61 -2.64 3.30
CA ARG A 44 7.20 -2.23 3.34
C ARG A 44 7.06 -1.00 4.22
N ALA A 45 6.62 0.12 3.64
CA ALA A 45 6.22 1.29 4.41
C ALA A 45 4.94 0.98 5.20
N VAL A 46 4.92 1.36 6.48
CA VAL A 46 3.73 1.28 7.33
C VAL A 46 3.27 2.69 7.61
N TYR A 47 2.02 2.97 7.29
CA TYR A 47 1.39 4.27 7.48
C TYR A 47 0.44 4.25 8.67
N ALA A 48 0.32 5.39 9.34
CA ALA A 48 -0.70 5.62 10.36
C ALA A 48 -1.25 7.05 10.25
N CYS A 49 -2.50 7.26 10.63
CA CYS A 49 -3.03 8.62 10.74
C CYS A 49 -2.34 9.35 11.90
N SER A 50 -2.34 10.68 11.89
CA SER A 50 -1.65 11.51 12.88
C SER A 50 -1.98 11.14 14.34
N VAL A 51 -3.21 10.70 14.62
CA VAL A 51 -3.64 10.23 15.95
C VAL A 51 -2.91 8.96 16.37
N HIS A 52 -2.86 7.93 15.51
CA HIS A 52 -2.19 6.67 15.80
C HIS A 52 -0.66 6.79 15.68
N ALA A 53 -0.16 7.62 14.77
CA ALA A 53 1.25 7.95 14.66
C ALA A 53 1.76 8.62 15.95
N ALA A 54 1.03 9.60 16.49
CA ALA A 54 1.39 10.25 17.76
C ALA A 54 1.41 9.26 18.94
N ARG A 55 0.51 8.26 18.95
CA ARG A 55 0.53 7.18 19.96
C ARG A 55 1.76 6.29 19.81
N ARG A 56 2.14 5.92 18.58
CA ARG A 56 3.29 5.04 18.30
C ARG A 56 4.64 5.71 18.58
N ARG A 57 4.76 7.03 18.32
CA ARG A 57 5.98 7.81 18.64
C ARG A 57 6.19 8.03 20.14
N ARG A 58 5.17 7.80 20.97
CA ARG A 58 5.24 7.92 22.44
C ARG A 58 5.60 6.61 23.13
N ALA A 59 5.71 5.50 22.40
CA ALA A 59 6.18 4.25 22.98
C ALA A 59 7.71 4.33 23.19
N PRO A 60 8.21 4.14 24.43
CA PRO A 60 9.63 4.25 24.77
C PRO A 60 10.49 3.12 24.18
#